data_AF-A0A9P7WUS0-F1
#
_entry.id   AF-A0A9P7WUS0-F1
#
_cell.length_a   1.000
_cell.length_b   1.000
_cell.length_c   1.000
_cell.angle_alpha   90.00
_cell.angle_beta   90.00
_cell.angle_gamma   90.00
#
_symmetry.space_group_name_H-M   'P 1'
#
loop_
_entity.id
_entity.type
_entity.pdbx_description
1 polymer ?
#
loop_
_entity_poly.entity_id
_entity_poly.type
_entity_poly.pdbx_seq_one_letter_code
_entity_poly.pdbx_strand_id
1 'polypeptide(L)'
;MLSKSVLSSLLIATGVAAFPTYIGCVSDSGSSRTLSAYTTTSESMTNPLCQSTCSGFGYIYAGTEYGDECWCGNSIAGATIDPVDGDCNGPCAGDTTTKCGATFRLSVYQLAATPTSTSTTTTSTSTSSAPSATYTGVMMSRGCFTDSAASPVVTGTAYSFTDSNMSNELCSGVCSARGNLFSGTEGGTKCYCGNYYTNAVAAPATDCNIACPGNSAEVCGGTLRLSMYLVTTG
;
A
#
# COMPACT_ATOMS: atom_id res chain seq x y z
N MET A 1 -11.68 13.86 49.97
CA MET A 1 -12.99 13.72 49.31
C MET A 1 -12.87 14.30 47.90
N LEU A 2 -13.24 13.51 46.89
CA LEU A 2 -13.17 13.82 45.45
C LEU A 2 -14.10 14.97 45.06
N SER A 3 -13.76 15.72 43.99
CA SER A 3 -14.74 16.04 42.94
C SER A 3 -14.07 16.31 41.58
N LYS A 4 -14.72 15.77 40.53
CA LYS A 4 -14.36 15.71 39.11
C LYS A 4 -14.91 16.92 38.33
N SER A 5 -14.31 17.21 37.16
CA SER A 5 -14.92 17.62 35.86
C SER A 5 -13.86 18.38 35.02
N VAL A 6 -13.20 17.80 34.01
CA VAL A 6 -13.62 17.46 32.62
C VAL A 6 -13.97 18.68 31.78
N LEU A 7 -13.21 18.90 30.69
CA LEU A 7 -13.52 19.50 29.36
C LEU A 7 -12.18 20.03 28.78
N SER A 8 -11.69 19.74 27.57
CA SER A 8 -12.23 19.08 26.39
C SER A 8 -11.02 18.59 25.56
N SER A 9 -10.96 17.30 25.24
CA SER A 9 -9.93 16.71 24.39
C SER A 9 -10.30 16.90 22.92
N LEU A 10 -9.47 17.64 22.17
CA LEU A 10 -9.54 17.68 20.72
C LEU A 10 -8.91 16.39 20.17
N LEU A 11 -9.73 15.39 19.86
CA LEU A 11 -9.30 14.23 19.07
C LEU A 11 -9.19 14.66 17.60
N ILE A 12 -7.98 14.75 17.08
CA ILE A 12 -7.74 14.71 15.64
C ILE A 12 -7.50 13.24 15.28
N ALA A 13 -8.46 12.64 14.59
CA ALA A 13 -8.32 11.33 13.98
C ALA A 13 -7.31 11.43 12.82
N THR A 14 -6.14 10.81 12.95
CA THR A 14 -5.19 10.69 11.83
C THR A 14 -5.10 9.25 11.37
N GLY A 15 -6.14 8.81 10.65
CA GLY A 15 -6.02 7.68 9.73
C GLY A 15 -5.15 8.12 8.55
N VAL A 16 -3.95 7.58 8.43
CA VAL A 16 -3.05 7.89 7.31
C VAL A 16 -3.55 7.12 6.10
N ALA A 17 -4.16 7.84 5.14
CA ALA A 17 -4.56 7.30 3.86
C ALA A 17 -3.35 6.70 3.13
N ALA A 18 -3.51 5.50 2.58
CA ALA A 18 -2.49 4.90 1.73
C ALA A 18 -2.32 5.74 0.46
N PHE A 19 -1.08 6.15 0.17
CA PHE A 19 -0.79 7.03 -0.95
C PHE A 19 -0.73 6.27 -2.28
N PRO A 20 -1.33 6.80 -3.35
CA PRO A 20 -1.25 6.24 -4.69
C PRO A 20 0.19 6.14 -5.21
N THR A 21 0.48 5.07 -5.97
CA THR A 21 1.80 4.83 -6.58
C THR A 21 1.81 5.35 -8.01
N TYR A 22 2.78 6.18 -8.39
CA TYR A 22 2.95 6.60 -9.77
C TYR A 22 3.48 5.45 -10.63
N ILE A 23 2.76 5.13 -11.71
CA ILE A 23 3.08 4.03 -12.63
C ILE A 23 3.93 4.52 -13.79
N GLY A 24 3.73 5.77 -14.22
CA GLY A 24 4.50 6.37 -15.29
C GLY A 24 3.65 7.23 -16.22
N CYS A 25 4.34 7.84 -17.17
CA CYS A 25 3.72 8.57 -18.27
C CYS A 25 3.29 7.60 -19.37
N VAL A 26 2.01 7.65 -19.74
CA VAL A 26 1.40 6.69 -20.66
C VAL A 26 0.79 7.40 -21.86
N SER A 27 1.04 6.87 -23.06
CA SER A 27 0.43 7.39 -24.30
C SER A 27 -1.09 7.19 -24.27
N ASP A 28 -1.85 8.26 -24.45
CA ASP A 28 -3.31 8.20 -24.50
C ASP A 28 -3.84 8.77 -25.81
N SER A 29 -4.24 7.91 -26.74
CA SER A 29 -4.81 8.36 -28.02
C SER A 29 -6.33 8.24 -27.98
N GLY A 30 -7.04 9.19 -28.59
CA GLY A 30 -8.51 9.14 -28.67
C GLY A 30 -9.07 7.86 -29.31
N SER A 31 -8.27 7.15 -30.11
CA SER A 31 -8.57 5.86 -30.73
C SER A 31 -8.22 4.63 -29.87
N SER A 32 -7.41 4.80 -28.81
CA SER A 32 -6.99 3.76 -27.87
C SER A 32 -6.79 4.38 -26.49
N ARG A 33 -7.91 4.63 -25.81
CA ARG A 33 -7.93 5.22 -24.47
C ARG A 33 -7.40 4.23 -23.44
N THR A 34 -6.47 4.72 -22.62
CA THR A 34 -5.73 4.01 -21.58
C THR A 34 -6.61 3.69 -20.38
N LEU A 35 -7.35 4.69 -19.93
CA LEU A 35 -8.35 4.62 -18.87
C LEU A 35 -9.64 5.21 -19.43
N SER A 36 -10.74 4.46 -19.40
CA SER A 36 -11.99 4.85 -20.08
C SER A 36 -13.25 4.58 -19.26
N ALA A 37 -13.11 4.14 -18.00
CA ALA A 37 -14.25 3.73 -17.20
C ALA A 37 -15.02 4.92 -16.62
N TYR A 38 -14.32 6.01 -16.29
CA TYR A 38 -14.92 7.27 -15.85
C TYR A 38 -13.98 8.44 -16.22
N THR A 39 -14.56 9.60 -16.54
CA THR A 39 -13.81 10.82 -16.83
C THR A 39 -14.53 12.05 -16.30
N THR A 40 -13.76 13.06 -15.88
CA THR A 40 -14.25 14.38 -15.48
C THR A 40 -13.18 15.44 -15.72
N THR A 41 -13.58 16.70 -15.87
CA THR A 41 -12.67 17.85 -15.97
C THR A 41 -12.89 18.84 -14.83
N SER A 42 -11.86 19.62 -14.48
CA SER A 42 -11.94 20.65 -13.45
C SER A 42 -10.81 21.68 -13.59
N GLU A 43 -11.15 22.97 -13.48
CA GLU A 43 -10.15 24.05 -13.38
C GLU A 43 -9.31 23.96 -12.08
N SER A 44 -9.74 23.16 -11.10
CA SER A 44 -9.00 22.89 -9.86
C SER A 44 -8.32 21.51 -9.87
N MET A 45 -8.14 20.88 -11.03
CA MET A 45 -7.59 19.53 -11.11
C MET A 45 -6.17 19.44 -10.53
N THR A 46 -5.93 18.39 -9.75
CA THR A 46 -4.61 18.00 -9.22
C THR A 46 -4.52 16.46 -9.20
N ASN A 47 -3.31 15.90 -9.12
CA ASN A 47 -3.16 14.44 -9.00
C ASN A 47 -3.91 13.86 -7.78
N PRO A 48 -3.82 14.45 -6.56
CA PRO A 48 -4.58 13.95 -5.41
C PRO A 48 -6.10 14.06 -5.59
N LEU A 49 -6.59 15.11 -6.27
CA LEU A 49 -8.03 15.24 -6.57
C LEU A 49 -8.49 14.13 -7.53
N CYS A 50 -7.71 13.85 -8.57
CA CYS A 50 -8.06 12.78 -9.50
C CYS A 50 -7.99 11.39 -8.81
N GLN A 51 -6.93 11.15 -8.03
CA GLN A 51 -6.76 9.91 -7.28
C GLN A 51 -7.89 9.67 -6.26
N SER A 52 -8.28 10.70 -5.50
CA SER A 52 -9.40 10.60 -4.55
C SER A 52 -10.75 10.39 -5.25
N THR A 53 -10.96 11.03 -6.40
CA THR A 53 -12.17 10.84 -7.23
C THR A 53 -12.26 9.39 -7.71
N CYS A 54 -11.22 8.88 -8.36
CA CYS A 54 -11.22 7.52 -8.90
C CYS A 54 -11.32 6.44 -7.81
N SER A 55 -10.65 6.64 -6.67
CA SER A 55 -10.75 5.71 -5.54
C SER A 55 -12.12 5.77 -4.87
N GLY A 56 -12.75 6.95 -4.80
CA GLY A 56 -14.13 7.10 -4.34
C GLY A 56 -15.16 6.34 -5.17
N PHE A 57 -14.88 6.15 -6.47
CA PHE A 57 -15.67 5.31 -7.37
C PHE A 57 -15.22 3.84 -7.42
N GLY A 58 -14.22 3.45 -6.62
CA GLY A 58 -13.73 2.07 -6.53
C GLY A 58 -12.85 1.62 -7.69
N TYR A 59 -12.28 2.55 -8.47
CA TYR A 59 -11.32 2.23 -9.51
C TYR A 59 -9.92 1.97 -8.93
N ILE A 60 -9.11 1.19 -9.63
CA ILE A 60 -7.75 0.85 -9.17
C ILE A 60 -6.67 1.73 -9.82
N TYR A 61 -7.00 2.45 -10.89
CA TYR A 61 -6.13 3.41 -11.55
C TYR A 61 -6.81 4.77 -11.69
N ALA A 62 -6.02 5.81 -11.52
CA ALA A 62 -6.33 7.18 -11.91
C ALA A 62 -5.26 7.69 -12.86
N GLY A 63 -5.59 8.62 -13.72
CA GLY A 63 -4.60 9.39 -14.44
C GLY A 63 -5.11 10.75 -14.86
N THR A 64 -4.19 11.70 -14.94
CA THR A 64 -4.46 13.09 -15.32
C THR A 64 -3.94 13.36 -16.73
N GLU A 65 -4.74 14.06 -17.55
CA GLU A 65 -4.41 14.47 -18.92
C GLU A 65 -4.69 15.97 -19.09
N TYR A 66 -3.96 16.65 -19.99
CA TYR A 66 -4.11 18.08 -20.31
C TYR A 66 -4.06 19.09 -19.15
N GLY A 67 -3.74 18.65 -17.93
CA GLY A 67 -3.67 19.48 -16.73
C GLY A 67 -5.01 19.59 -15.97
N ASP A 68 -6.15 19.45 -16.65
CA ASP A 68 -7.50 19.65 -16.10
C ASP A 68 -8.41 18.42 -16.16
N GLU A 69 -7.99 17.35 -16.84
CA GLU A 69 -8.77 16.12 -16.99
C GLU A 69 -8.34 15.04 -15.98
N CYS A 70 -9.31 14.22 -15.57
CA CYS A 70 -9.12 13.05 -14.74
C CYS A 70 -9.80 11.84 -15.35
N TRP A 71 -9.06 10.74 -15.41
CA TRP A 71 -9.46 9.48 -16.03
C TRP A 71 -9.31 8.33 -15.04
N CYS A 72 -10.32 7.47 -14.95
CA CYS A 72 -10.31 6.32 -14.04
C CYS A 72 -10.47 5.00 -14.79
N GLY A 73 -9.92 3.93 -14.23
CA GLY A 73 -10.08 2.60 -14.80
C GLY A 73 -9.63 1.47 -13.90
N ASN A 74 -10.00 0.25 -14.31
CA ASN A 74 -9.59 -1.00 -13.67
C ASN A 74 -8.49 -1.75 -14.43
N SER A 75 -8.05 -1.21 -15.56
CA SER A 75 -7.01 -1.77 -16.40
C SER A 75 -6.39 -0.66 -17.22
N ILE A 76 -5.08 -0.76 -17.49
CA ILE A 76 -4.36 0.13 -18.39
C ILE A 76 -4.38 -0.53 -19.78
N ALA A 77 -5.22 -0.05 -20.70
CA ALA A 77 -5.43 -0.67 -22.00
C ALA A 77 -4.62 0.04 -23.11
N GLY A 78 -4.10 -0.72 -24.10
CA GLY A 78 -3.54 -0.13 -25.33
C GLY A 78 -2.33 0.79 -25.13
N ALA A 79 -1.65 0.69 -23.98
CA ALA A 79 -0.64 1.61 -23.52
C ALA A 79 0.77 1.03 -23.64
N THR A 80 1.67 1.76 -24.28
CA THR A 80 3.10 1.67 -24.00
C THR A 80 3.41 2.59 -22.82
N ILE A 81 3.97 2.03 -21.74
CA ILE A 81 4.66 2.83 -20.72
C ILE A 81 5.81 3.50 -21.45
N ASP A 82 5.80 4.83 -21.55
CA ASP A 82 6.90 5.53 -22.20
C ASP A 82 8.15 5.39 -21.31
N PRO A 83 9.29 4.92 -21.84
CA PRO A 83 10.53 4.88 -21.07
C PRO A 83 11.02 6.27 -20.64
N VAL A 84 10.43 7.35 -21.16
CA VAL A 84 10.77 8.73 -20.80
C VAL A 84 9.56 9.43 -20.17
N ASP A 85 9.61 9.62 -18.85
CA ASP A 85 8.63 10.41 -18.07
C ASP A 85 8.49 11.89 -18.53
N GLY A 86 9.39 12.36 -19.39
CA GLY A 86 9.49 13.74 -19.86
C GLY A 86 8.36 14.22 -20.78
N ASP A 87 7.43 13.36 -21.17
CA ASP A 87 6.27 13.75 -21.99
C ASP A 87 5.08 14.20 -21.12
N CYS A 88 5.00 13.79 -19.84
CA CYS A 88 3.95 14.19 -18.91
C CYS A 88 4.32 15.46 -18.13
N ASN A 89 4.51 16.56 -18.85
CA ASN A 89 5.07 17.81 -18.29
C ASN A 89 4.07 18.97 -18.18
N GLY A 90 2.80 18.74 -18.53
CA GLY A 90 1.72 19.70 -18.39
C GLY A 90 1.46 20.03 -16.91
N PRO A 91 1.39 21.31 -16.51
CA PRO A 91 1.04 21.68 -15.15
C PRO A 91 -0.40 21.30 -14.84
N CYS A 92 -0.69 20.93 -13.58
CA CYS A 92 -2.07 20.76 -13.14
C CYS A 92 -2.79 22.12 -13.09
N ALA A 93 -4.08 22.16 -13.45
CA ALA A 93 -4.87 23.39 -13.44
C ALA A 93 -5.05 23.97 -12.02
N GLY A 94 -5.22 23.09 -11.02
CA GLY A 94 -5.35 23.46 -9.62
C GLY A 94 -4.03 23.56 -8.84
N ASP A 95 -2.90 23.15 -9.45
CA ASP A 95 -1.57 23.25 -8.85
C ASP A 95 -0.48 23.25 -9.94
N THR A 96 -0.02 24.44 -10.32
CA THR A 96 0.96 24.59 -11.40
C THR A 96 2.36 24.07 -11.05
N THR A 97 2.61 23.67 -9.80
CA THR A 97 3.89 23.15 -9.34
C THR A 97 4.04 21.65 -9.56
N THR A 98 2.93 20.95 -9.81
CA THR A 98 2.89 19.51 -10.09
C THR A 98 2.49 19.23 -11.53
N LYS A 99 2.77 18.01 -12.00
CA LYS A 99 2.56 17.60 -13.40
C LYS A 99 1.33 16.70 -13.52
N CYS A 100 0.45 17.00 -14.47
CA CYS A 100 -0.83 16.33 -14.68
C CYS A 100 -0.98 15.91 -16.16
N GLY A 101 -0.10 15.03 -16.62
CA GLY A 101 -0.08 14.56 -18.00
C GLY A 101 0.38 15.62 -19.00
N ALA A 102 -0.01 15.44 -20.26
CA ALA A 102 0.14 16.41 -21.35
C ALA A 102 -0.80 16.01 -22.50
N THR A 103 -0.67 16.68 -23.65
CA THR A 103 -1.40 16.33 -24.87
C THR A 103 -1.20 14.85 -25.24
N PHE A 104 -2.24 14.03 -25.16
CA PHE A 104 -2.20 12.59 -25.45
C PHE A 104 -1.25 11.81 -24.53
N ARG A 105 -1.14 12.25 -23.28
CA ARG A 105 -0.25 11.69 -22.26
C ARG A 105 -0.91 11.72 -20.88
N LEU A 106 -1.11 10.54 -20.30
CA LEU A 106 -1.64 10.36 -18.96
C LEU A 106 -0.52 10.18 -17.93
N SER A 107 -0.52 10.97 -16.86
CA SER A 107 0.22 10.65 -15.64
C SER A 107 -0.57 9.60 -14.85
N VAL A 108 -0.18 8.33 -14.92
CA VAL A 108 -0.97 7.22 -14.35
C VAL A 108 -0.52 6.89 -12.93
N TYR A 109 -1.49 6.68 -12.04
CA TYR A 109 -1.31 6.26 -10.67
C TYR A 109 -2.12 5.01 -10.39
N GLN A 110 -1.50 4.04 -9.74
CA GLN A 110 -2.22 2.95 -9.09
C GLN A 110 -2.70 3.42 -7.72
N LEU A 111 -4.00 3.33 -7.52
CA LEU A 111 -4.65 3.77 -6.31
C LEU A 111 -4.47 2.71 -5.24
N ALA A 112 -4.21 3.16 -4.01
CA ALA A 112 -4.25 2.26 -2.89
C ALA A 112 -5.68 1.72 -2.74
N ALA A 113 -5.81 0.43 -2.45
CA ALA A 113 -7.09 -0.18 -2.14
C ALA A 113 -7.72 0.64 -1.01
N THR A 114 -8.79 1.36 -1.34
CA THR A 114 -9.62 2.00 -0.33
C THR A 114 -10.09 0.87 0.59
N PRO A 115 -9.93 0.95 1.92
CA PRO A 115 -10.71 0.09 2.79
C PRO A 115 -12.16 0.42 2.47
N THR A 116 -12.80 -0.46 1.71
CA THR A 116 -14.24 -0.38 1.49
C THR A 116 -14.83 -0.56 2.87
N SER A 117 -15.19 0.55 3.52
CA SER A 117 -16.12 0.52 4.64
C SER A 117 -17.48 0.13 4.08
N THR A 118 -17.64 -1.15 3.78
CA THR A 118 -18.97 -1.74 3.83
C THR A 118 -19.35 -1.69 5.29
N SER A 119 -20.25 -0.77 5.64
CA SER A 119 -20.94 -0.77 6.93
C SER A 119 -21.80 -2.03 7.00
N THR A 120 -21.20 -3.17 7.30
CA THR A 120 -21.93 -4.31 7.86
C THR A 120 -21.94 -4.13 9.36
N THR A 121 -23.13 -3.84 9.88
CA THR A 121 -23.45 -3.86 11.30
C THR A 121 -23.28 -5.29 11.82
N THR A 122 -22.05 -5.69 12.14
CA THR A 122 -21.79 -6.91 12.90
C THR A 122 -21.27 -6.52 14.27
N THR A 123 -22.15 -6.70 15.24
CA THR A 123 -21.94 -6.58 16.68
C THR A 123 -20.61 -7.21 17.10
N SER A 124 -19.62 -6.37 17.40
CA SER A 124 -18.34 -6.80 17.96
C SER A 124 -18.52 -7.19 19.42
N THR A 125 -18.47 -8.49 19.73
CA THR A 125 -18.05 -8.97 21.05
C THR A 125 -16.55 -9.20 21.02
N SER A 126 -15.80 -8.29 21.62
CA SER A 126 -14.38 -8.41 21.90
C SER A 126 -14.15 -9.10 23.24
N THR A 127 -13.31 -10.13 23.23
CA THR A 127 -12.59 -10.62 24.42
C THR A 127 -11.21 -11.12 23.99
N SER A 128 -10.17 -10.37 24.41
CA SER A 128 -8.90 -10.76 25.07
C SER A 128 -8.19 -12.07 24.63
N SER A 129 -6.86 -12.24 24.62
CA SER A 129 -5.68 -11.48 25.05
C SER A 129 -4.47 -12.43 24.92
N ALA A 130 -3.31 -11.98 24.43
CA ALA A 130 -1.99 -12.59 24.71
C ALA A 130 -0.89 -11.51 24.55
N PRO A 131 0.19 -11.53 25.35
CA PRO A 131 1.20 -10.48 25.35
C PRO A 131 2.25 -10.78 24.27
N SER A 132 2.13 -10.14 23.11
CA SER A 132 3.22 -10.09 22.13
C SER A 132 3.82 -8.68 22.14
N ALA A 133 5.15 -8.61 21.99
CA ALA A 133 5.96 -7.41 22.18
C ALA A 133 5.28 -6.16 21.60
N THR A 134 5.17 -5.10 22.42
CA THR A 134 4.55 -3.83 22.06
C THR A 134 5.34 -3.15 20.94
N TYR A 135 5.15 -3.60 19.71
CA TYR A 135 5.52 -2.83 18.55
C TYR A 135 4.52 -1.66 18.48
N THR A 136 4.99 -0.46 18.82
CA THR A 136 4.21 0.78 18.78
C THR A 136 4.18 1.42 17.40
N GLY A 137 4.81 0.78 16.40
CA GLY A 137 4.84 1.26 15.02
C GLY A 137 3.67 0.71 14.17
N VAL A 138 3.60 1.17 12.93
CA VAL A 138 2.58 0.72 11.98
C VAL A 138 3.16 -0.38 11.10
N MET A 139 2.51 -1.55 11.12
CA MET A 139 2.83 -2.68 10.26
C MET A 139 1.77 -2.75 9.15
N MET A 140 2.20 -2.65 7.89
CA MET A 140 1.28 -2.69 6.75
C MET A 140 1.56 -3.89 5.86
N SER A 141 0.58 -4.80 5.72
CA SER A 141 0.74 -5.97 4.85
C SER A 141 0.93 -5.56 3.39
N ARG A 142 1.93 -6.13 2.74
CA ARG A 142 2.23 -6.03 1.31
C ARG A 142 1.77 -7.26 0.54
N GLY A 143 1.30 -8.29 1.24
CA GLY A 143 0.77 -9.51 0.65
C GLY A 143 1.73 -10.70 0.75
N CYS A 144 1.41 -11.73 -0.03
CA CYS A 144 2.17 -12.97 -0.09
C CYS A 144 3.08 -12.96 -1.32
N PHE A 145 4.33 -13.35 -1.15
CA PHE A 145 5.31 -13.41 -2.23
C PHE A 145 6.01 -14.76 -2.27
N THR A 146 6.39 -15.21 -3.46
CA THR A 146 7.25 -16.40 -3.59
C THR A 146 8.64 -16.06 -3.08
N ASP A 147 9.16 -16.82 -2.13
CA ASP A 147 10.49 -16.59 -1.58
C ASP A 147 11.37 -17.84 -1.75
N SER A 148 12.62 -17.63 -2.14
CA SER A 148 13.58 -18.72 -2.30
C SER A 148 14.99 -18.26 -1.96
N ALA A 149 15.83 -19.17 -1.48
CA ALA A 149 17.24 -18.87 -1.20
C ALA A 149 18.02 -18.40 -2.44
N ALA A 150 17.55 -18.74 -3.65
CA ALA A 150 18.12 -18.30 -4.92
C ALA A 150 17.62 -16.92 -5.38
N SER A 151 16.50 -16.43 -4.82
CA SER A 151 15.88 -15.15 -5.15
C SER A 151 15.09 -14.65 -3.94
N PRO A 152 15.78 -14.16 -2.89
CA PRO A 152 15.14 -13.67 -1.69
C PRO A 152 14.37 -12.40 -2.01
N VAL A 153 13.10 -12.35 -1.58
CA VAL A 153 12.21 -11.22 -1.87
C VAL A 153 12.65 -9.97 -1.13
N VAL A 154 13.18 -10.10 0.08
CA VAL A 154 13.62 -8.98 0.93
C VAL A 154 15.14 -8.82 0.85
N THR A 155 15.62 -7.66 0.39
CA THR A 155 17.05 -7.36 0.14
C THR A 155 17.50 -6.00 0.74
N GLY A 156 18.81 -5.78 0.88
CA GLY A 156 19.40 -4.67 1.68
C GLY A 156 19.63 -5.07 3.16
N THR A 157 20.54 -4.40 3.90
CA THR A 157 21.04 -4.77 5.26
C THR A 157 20.28 -5.92 5.95
N ALA A 158 20.61 -7.15 5.51
CA ALA A 158 19.73 -8.30 5.69
C ALA A 158 19.96 -8.92 7.06
N TYR A 159 18.99 -8.73 7.94
CA TYR A 159 18.91 -9.43 9.22
C TYR A 159 17.79 -10.46 9.13
N SER A 160 18.08 -11.70 9.49
CA SER A 160 17.07 -12.74 9.62
C SER A 160 17.27 -13.48 10.93
N PHE A 161 16.17 -13.99 11.47
CA PHE A 161 16.20 -14.80 12.67
C PHE A 161 15.03 -15.79 12.67
N THR A 162 15.11 -16.77 13.55
CA THR A 162 14.04 -17.75 13.76
C THR A 162 13.64 -17.71 15.21
N ASP A 163 12.33 -17.75 15.48
CA ASP A 163 11.77 -17.73 16.83
C ASP A 163 10.62 -18.74 16.93
N SER A 164 10.57 -19.52 18.02
CA SER A 164 9.49 -20.47 18.27
C SER A 164 8.17 -19.77 18.65
N ASN A 165 8.21 -18.50 19.03
CA ASN A 165 7.07 -17.64 19.33
C ASN A 165 6.92 -16.51 18.30
N MET A 166 7.26 -16.78 17.03
CA MET A 166 7.14 -15.81 15.96
C MET A 166 5.71 -15.26 15.82
N SER A 167 5.60 -13.94 15.66
CA SER A 167 4.41 -13.23 15.18
C SER A 167 4.85 -12.14 14.19
N ASN A 168 3.92 -11.58 13.43
CA ASN A 168 4.26 -10.53 12.49
C ASN A 168 4.70 -9.25 13.21
N GLU A 169 4.18 -8.98 14.42
CA GLU A 169 4.58 -7.86 15.27
C GLU A 169 5.99 -8.06 15.81
N LEU A 170 6.34 -9.28 16.24
CA LEU A 170 7.69 -9.58 16.69
C LEU A 170 8.69 -9.37 15.56
N CYS A 171 8.40 -9.94 14.38
CA CYS A 171 9.26 -9.79 13.20
C CYS A 171 9.39 -8.30 12.82
N SER A 172 8.27 -7.60 12.72
CA SER A 172 8.22 -6.20 12.30
C SER A 172 8.89 -5.25 13.27
N GLY A 173 8.67 -5.43 14.57
CA GLY A 173 9.30 -4.61 15.60
C GLY A 173 10.82 -4.78 15.63
N VAL A 174 11.31 -6.00 15.42
CA VAL A 174 12.75 -6.26 15.32
C VAL A 174 13.34 -5.65 14.05
N CYS A 175 12.65 -5.74 12.91
CA CYS A 175 13.09 -5.14 11.66
C CYS A 175 13.12 -3.61 11.73
N SER A 176 12.07 -2.98 12.26
CA SER A 176 12.00 -1.52 12.40
C SER A 176 13.04 -1.00 13.40
N ALA A 177 13.28 -1.69 14.52
CA ALA A 177 14.29 -1.30 15.51
C ALA A 177 15.72 -1.34 14.93
N ARG A 178 15.92 -2.10 13.84
CA ARG A 178 17.17 -2.18 13.09
C ARG A 178 17.21 -1.24 11.89
N GLY A 179 16.21 -0.37 11.72
CA GLY A 179 16.12 0.58 10.62
C GLY A 179 15.81 -0.06 9.26
N ASN A 180 15.19 -1.24 9.25
CA ASN A 180 14.70 -1.85 8.01
C ASN A 180 13.29 -1.37 7.70
N LEU A 181 13.01 -1.13 6.42
CA LEU A 181 11.68 -0.72 5.92
C LEU A 181 10.72 -1.89 5.74
N PHE A 182 11.24 -3.11 5.58
CA PHE A 182 10.44 -4.29 5.34
C PHE A 182 10.75 -5.38 6.34
N SER A 183 9.69 -6.10 6.71
CA SER A 183 9.75 -7.37 7.41
C SER A 183 9.03 -8.43 6.57
N GLY A 184 9.36 -9.69 6.80
CA GLY A 184 8.63 -10.79 6.21
C GLY A 184 8.75 -12.07 7.02
N THR A 185 7.64 -12.77 7.18
CA THR A 185 7.57 -14.05 7.88
C THR A 185 7.42 -15.19 6.88
N GLU A 186 8.17 -16.28 7.09
CA GLU A 186 8.15 -17.47 6.22
C GLU A 186 8.14 -18.74 7.08
N GLY A 187 7.41 -19.76 6.62
CA GLY A 187 7.43 -21.07 7.27
C GLY A 187 6.97 -21.07 8.74
N GLY A 188 6.22 -20.05 9.18
CA GLY A 188 5.72 -19.91 10.54
C GLY A 188 6.73 -19.30 11.52
N THR A 189 8.01 -19.66 11.45
CA THR A 189 9.00 -19.31 12.50
C THR A 189 10.10 -18.38 12.06
N LYS A 190 10.28 -18.13 10.76
CA LYS A 190 11.39 -17.33 10.24
C LYS A 190 10.95 -15.90 10.01
N CYS A 191 11.84 -14.96 10.32
CA CYS A 191 11.68 -13.55 10.03
C CYS A 191 12.85 -13.05 9.19
N TYR A 192 12.54 -12.19 8.23
CA TYR A 192 13.49 -11.54 7.34
C TYR A 192 13.26 -10.02 7.35
N CYS A 193 14.35 -9.26 7.42
CA CYS A 193 14.34 -7.81 7.40
C CYS A 193 15.14 -7.28 6.21
N GLY A 194 14.68 -6.19 5.62
CA GLY A 194 15.43 -5.51 4.57
C GLY A 194 14.87 -4.14 4.21
N ASN A 195 15.54 -3.45 3.30
CA ASN A 195 15.21 -2.09 2.88
C ASN A 195 14.69 -2.00 1.44
N TYR A 196 14.81 -3.09 0.71
CA TYR A 196 14.36 -3.24 -0.67
C TYR A 196 13.62 -4.57 -0.79
N TYR A 197 12.74 -4.64 -1.77
CA TYR A 197 12.20 -5.92 -2.22
C TYR A 197 12.38 -6.00 -3.73
N THR A 198 13.32 -6.84 -4.17
CA THR A 198 13.65 -7.01 -5.59
C THR A 198 13.17 -8.40 -6.03
N ASN A 199 12.71 -8.52 -7.27
CA ASN A 199 12.17 -9.78 -7.81
C ASN A 199 10.96 -10.34 -7.03
N ALA A 200 10.17 -9.45 -6.40
CA ALA A 200 8.99 -9.84 -5.67
C ALA A 200 7.88 -10.32 -6.62
N VAL A 201 7.72 -11.64 -6.72
CA VAL A 201 6.61 -12.25 -7.47
C VAL A 201 5.48 -12.51 -6.49
N ALA A 202 4.36 -11.82 -6.69
CA ALA A 202 3.17 -12.01 -5.87
C ALA A 202 2.67 -13.45 -5.99
N ALA A 203 2.37 -14.05 -4.85
CA ALA A 203 1.73 -15.37 -4.74
C ALA A 203 0.27 -15.21 -4.28
N PRO A 204 -0.60 -16.19 -4.56
CA PRO A 204 -1.93 -16.22 -3.97
C PRO A 204 -1.87 -16.09 -2.44
N ALA A 205 -2.77 -15.30 -1.85
CA ALA A 205 -2.82 -15.14 -0.39
C ALA A 205 -3.01 -16.49 0.34
N THR A 206 -3.66 -17.45 -0.31
CA THR A 206 -3.86 -18.83 0.17
C THR A 206 -2.57 -19.63 0.29
N ASP A 207 -1.48 -19.20 -0.34
CA ASP A 207 -0.17 -19.85 -0.24
C ASP A 207 0.58 -19.41 1.04
N CYS A 208 0.24 -18.26 1.62
CA CYS A 208 0.70 -17.80 2.93
C CYS A 208 -0.32 -18.22 4.00
N ASN A 209 -0.33 -19.52 4.32
CA ASN A 209 -1.37 -20.15 5.15
C ASN A 209 -0.86 -20.78 6.44
N ILE A 210 0.42 -20.58 6.79
CA ILE A 210 0.99 -21.11 8.02
C ILE A 210 0.72 -20.12 9.16
N ALA A 211 0.02 -20.58 10.20
CA ALA A 211 -0.26 -19.76 11.37
C ALA A 211 1.03 -19.41 12.13
N CYS A 212 1.09 -18.19 12.67
CA CYS A 212 2.19 -17.77 13.54
C CYS A 212 2.11 -18.51 14.89
N PRO A 213 3.21 -19.11 15.39
CA PRO A 213 3.18 -19.82 16.67
C PRO A 213 3.04 -18.89 17.88
N GLY A 214 3.48 -17.63 17.78
CA GLY A 214 3.30 -16.59 18.80
C GLY A 214 1.91 -15.94 18.79
N ASN A 215 1.17 -16.04 17.67
CA ASN A 215 -0.21 -15.59 17.55
C ASN A 215 -0.96 -16.36 16.46
N SER A 216 -1.78 -17.34 16.85
CA SER A 216 -2.50 -18.19 15.88
C SER A 216 -3.59 -17.47 15.08
N ALA A 217 -3.93 -16.22 15.41
CA ALA A 217 -4.81 -15.37 14.62
C ALA A 217 -4.13 -14.77 13.38
N GLU A 218 -2.81 -14.91 13.27
CA GLU A 218 -2.00 -14.37 12.18
C GLU A 218 -1.42 -15.45 11.29
N VAL A 219 -1.10 -15.07 10.05
CA VAL A 219 -0.34 -15.89 9.10
C VAL A 219 1.11 -15.42 9.01
N CYS A 220 2.03 -16.37 9.14
CA CYS A 220 3.48 -16.17 9.12
C CYS A 220 4.09 -16.83 7.87
N GLY A 221 3.57 -16.46 6.70
CA GLY A 221 4.01 -17.00 5.41
C GLY A 221 3.51 -18.42 5.13
N GLY A 222 4.30 -19.14 4.34
CA GLY A 222 4.05 -20.50 3.89
C GLY A 222 5.36 -21.20 3.51
N THR A 223 5.29 -22.37 2.91
CA THR A 223 6.49 -23.03 2.37
C THR A 223 6.99 -22.26 1.15
N LEU A 224 8.19 -21.65 1.22
CA LEU A 224 8.73 -20.78 0.16
C LEU A 224 7.79 -19.61 -0.17
N ARG A 225 7.11 -19.10 0.85
CA ARG A 225 6.13 -18.03 0.76
C ARG A 225 6.32 -17.07 1.91
N LEU A 226 6.53 -15.80 1.57
CA LEU A 226 6.79 -14.75 2.52
C LEU A 226 5.55 -13.87 2.69
N SER A 227 5.03 -13.77 3.91
CA SER A 227 4.08 -12.72 4.27
C SER A 227 4.87 -11.45 4.54
N MET A 228 4.79 -10.49 3.63
CA MET A 228 5.63 -9.29 3.66
C MET A 228 4.88 -8.10 4.25
N TYR A 229 5.58 -7.29 5.02
CA TYR A 229 5.06 -6.07 5.63
C TYR A 229 6.02 -4.90 5.44
N LEU A 230 5.45 -3.71 5.21
CA LEU A 230 6.16 -2.45 5.40
C LEU A 230 6.10 -2.11 6.89
N VAL A 231 7.24 -1.74 7.46
CA VAL A 231 7.37 -1.39 8.88
C VAL A 231 7.89 0.04 9.00
N THR A 232 7.23 0.84 9.83
CA THR A 232 7.66 2.20 10.11
C THR A 232 8.17 2.32 11.54
N THR A 233 9.20 3.13 11.77
CA THR A 233 9.60 3.49 13.14
C THR A 233 8.50 4.36 13.76
N GLY A 234 8.06 3.99 14.96
CA GLY A 234 7.22 4.84 15.81
C GLY A 234 8.06 5.77 16.68
#